data_AF-X1VMY0-F1
#
_entry.id   AF-X1VMY0-F1
#
_cell.length_a   1.000
_cell.length_b   1.000
_cell.length_c   1.000
_cell.angle_alpha   90.00
_cell.angle_beta   90.00
_cell.angle_gamma   90.00
#
_symmetry.space_group_name_H-M   'P 1'
#
loop_
_entity.id
_entity.type
_entity.pdbx_description
1 polymer ?
#
loop_
_entity_poly.entity_id
_entity_poly.type
_entity_poly.pdbx_seq_one_letter_code
_entity_poly.pdbx_strand_id
1 'polypeptide(L)'
;LIKGTIMIIAGSGMCTGGRIKHHLVSNIERRESTVLFIGSQANDTLGRYIIEGAKKVRLMGQQYRVKANIAQIFGFSAHADRDELMNWLNELKCAPRQVFIIHGEEESALSFGKHIKQKTGWDVM
;
A
#
# COMPACT_ATOMS: atom_id res chain seq x y z
N LEU A 1 12.37 7.40 27.04
CA LEU A 1 13.07 7.87 25.83
C LEU A 1 14.04 6.79 25.39
N ILE A 2 13.92 6.33 24.14
CA ILE A 2 14.80 5.29 23.61
C ILE A 2 16.15 5.95 23.29
N LYS A 3 17.24 5.43 23.82
CA LYS A 3 18.62 5.90 23.57
C LYS A 3 19.30 4.91 22.63
N GLY A 4 19.76 5.39 21.47
CA GLY A 4 20.43 4.58 20.44
C GLY A 4 19.58 4.30 19.20
N THR A 5 20.21 3.69 18.19
CA THR A 5 19.55 3.27 16.93
C THR A 5 18.67 2.06 17.20
N ILE A 6 17.41 2.13 16.79
CA ILE A 6 16.43 1.05 16.97
C ILE A 6 15.56 0.90 15.72
N MET A 7 15.01 -0.30 15.55
CA MET A 7 13.97 -0.57 14.56
C MET A 7 12.64 -0.81 15.29
N ILE A 8 11.59 -0.14 14.83
CA ILE A 8 10.24 -0.28 15.40
C ILE A 8 9.34 -0.87 14.31
N ILE A 9 8.73 -2.02 14.61
CA ILE A 9 7.69 -2.62 13.78
C ILE A 9 6.38 -2.54 14.56
N ALA A 10 5.42 -1.77 14.07
CA ALA A 10 4.15 -1.54 14.75
C ALA A 10 3.00 -1.43 13.75
N GLY A 11 1.86 -2.03 14.08
CA GLY A 11 0.61 -1.87 13.34
C GLY A 11 -0.18 -0.61 13.73
N SER A 12 -1.14 -0.18 12.89
CA SER A 12 -1.56 -0.81 11.62
C SER A 12 -0.68 -0.41 10.42
N GLY A 13 -0.54 -1.29 9.44
CA GLY A 13 0.36 -1.11 8.28
C GLY A 13 0.03 0.08 7.37
N MET A 14 -1.18 0.65 7.49
CA MET A 14 -1.60 1.86 6.76
C MET A 14 -1.70 3.12 7.64
N CYS A 15 -1.21 3.05 8.88
CA CYS A 15 -1.22 4.14 9.84
C CYS A 15 -2.63 4.68 10.19
N THR A 16 -3.67 3.90 9.95
CA THR A 16 -5.07 4.25 10.25
C THR A 16 -5.37 4.18 11.74
N GLY A 17 -4.67 3.31 12.49
CA GLY A 17 -4.88 3.10 13.91
C GLY A 17 -3.70 2.38 14.59
N GLY A 18 -3.84 2.11 15.89
CA GLY A 18 -2.84 1.35 16.65
C GLY A 18 -1.62 2.15 17.10
N ARG A 19 -0.63 1.42 17.63
CA ARG A 19 0.57 1.98 18.27
C ARG A 19 1.48 2.74 17.29
N ILE A 20 1.39 2.45 15.99
CA ILE A 20 2.17 3.16 14.97
C ILE A 20 1.96 4.68 15.03
N LYS A 21 0.76 5.16 15.38
CA LYS A 21 0.47 6.60 15.48
C LYS A 21 1.29 7.27 16.58
N HIS A 22 1.50 6.60 17.71
CA HIS A 22 2.35 7.10 18.80
C HIS A 22 3.83 7.17 18.39
N HIS A 23 4.28 6.17 17.61
CA HIS A 23 5.63 6.16 17.07
C HIS A 23 5.82 7.25 16.01
N LEU A 24 4.83 7.50 15.15
CA LEU A 24 4.87 8.60 14.18
C LEU A 24 4.90 9.96 14.88
N VAL A 25 4.05 10.20 15.88
CA VAL A 25 4.07 11.43 16.69
C VAL A 25 5.46 11.72 17.25
N SER A 26 6.17 10.67 17.69
CA SER A 26 7.49 10.81 18.30
C SER A 26 8.64 10.98 17.30
N ASN A 27 8.45 10.59 16.03
CA ASN A 27 9.58 10.43 15.09
C ASN A 27 9.40 11.13 13.75
N ILE A 28 8.19 11.49 13.31
CA ILE A 28 7.93 12.01 11.95
C ILE A 28 8.54 13.39 11.71
N GLU A 29 8.79 14.17 12.76
CA GLU A 29 9.46 15.48 12.70
C GLU A 29 10.99 15.39 12.84
N ARG A 30 11.55 14.19 13.04
CA ARG A 30 12.99 13.97 13.23
C ARG A 30 13.64 13.62 11.89
N ARG A 31 14.62 14.41 11.45
CA ARG A 31 15.28 14.23 10.13
C ARG A 31 16.19 13.01 10.09
N GLU A 32 16.66 12.58 11.25
CA GLU A 32 17.46 11.37 11.44
C GLU A 32 16.63 10.08 11.41
N SER A 33 15.30 10.19 11.47
CA SER A 33 14.39 9.04 11.42
C SER A 33 14.02 8.68 9.97
N THR A 34 13.75 7.40 9.75
CA THR A 34 13.15 6.90 8.51
C THR A 34 11.81 6.23 8.82
N VAL A 35 10.76 6.61 8.11
CA VAL A 35 9.47 5.90 8.09
C VAL A 35 9.46 5.03 6.84
N LEU A 36 9.56 3.73 7.04
CA LEU A 36 9.60 2.74 5.97
C LEU A 36 8.22 2.09 5.82
N PHE A 37 7.59 2.28 4.66
CA PHE A 37 6.36 1.61 4.29
C PHE A 37 6.65 0.32 3.52
N ILE A 38 5.98 -0.75 3.92
CA ILE A 38 6.08 -2.05 3.25
C ILE A 38 4.70 -2.37 2.68
N GLY A 39 4.64 -2.59 1.37
CA GLY A 39 3.40 -2.90 0.66
C GLY A 39 2.59 -1.66 0.25
N SER A 40 1.37 -1.93 -0.24
CA SER A 40 0.46 -0.90 -0.73
C SER A 40 -0.16 -0.09 0.41
N GLN A 41 -0.57 1.14 0.09
CA GLN A 41 -1.28 2.03 1.00
C GLN A 41 -2.60 2.38 0.32
N ALA A 42 -3.74 2.06 0.91
CA ALA A 42 -5.02 2.39 0.29
C ALA A 42 -5.24 3.92 0.23
N ASN A 43 -6.03 4.37 -0.73
CA ASN A 43 -6.45 5.77 -0.83
C ASN A 43 -7.13 6.23 0.48
N ASP A 44 -6.99 7.53 0.75
CA ASP A 44 -7.47 8.19 1.97
C ASP A 44 -6.86 7.71 3.30
N THR A 45 -5.85 6.82 3.25
CA THR A 45 -5.11 6.43 4.45
C THR A 45 -4.03 7.46 4.79
N LEU A 46 -3.72 7.58 6.08
CA LEU A 46 -2.61 8.41 6.53
C LEU A 46 -1.28 8.00 5.89
N GLY A 47 -1.06 6.69 5.73
CA GLY A 47 0.13 6.21 5.06
C GLY A 47 0.22 6.65 3.61
N ARG A 48 -0.89 6.62 2.85
CA ARG A 48 -0.95 7.14 1.47
C ARG A 48 -0.54 8.61 1.40
N TYR A 49 -1.11 9.47 2.25
CA TYR A 49 -0.73 10.88 2.29
C TYR A 49 0.76 11.12 2.59
N ILE A 50 1.35 10.31 3.48
CA ILE A 50 2.77 10.43 3.83
C ILE A 50 3.64 10.05 2.63
N ILE A 51 3.36 8.93 1.94
CA ILE A 51 4.16 8.48 0.79
C ILE A 51 4.02 9.39 -0.43
N GLU A 52 2.87 10.06 -0.59
CA GLU A 52 2.64 11.08 -1.64
C GLU A 52 3.35 12.42 -1.34
N GLY A 53 4.07 12.52 -0.21
CA GLY A 53 4.93 13.65 0.08
C GLY A 53 4.25 14.81 0.81
N ALA A 54 3.13 14.56 1.51
CA ALA A 54 2.48 15.55 2.35
C ALA A 54 3.49 16.21 3.31
N LYS A 55 3.56 17.55 3.29
CA LYS A 55 4.50 18.29 4.17
C LYS A 55 4.02 18.39 5.61
N LYS A 56 2.73 18.22 5.83
CA LYS A 56 2.08 18.18 7.15
C LYS A 56 1.03 17.09 7.16
N VAL A 57 0.87 16.43 8.30
CA VAL A 57 -0.16 15.41 8.51
C VAL A 57 -0.81 15.59 9.88
N ARG A 58 -2.08 15.18 9.98
CA ARG A 58 -2.80 15.17 11.25
C ARG A 58 -2.63 13.82 11.95
N LEU A 59 -1.99 13.82 13.11
CA LEU A 59 -1.81 12.65 13.97
C LEU A 59 -2.44 12.95 15.33
N MET A 60 -3.34 12.08 15.79
CA MET A 60 -3.94 12.15 17.13
C MET A 60 -4.50 13.55 17.49
N GLY A 61 -5.17 14.18 16.51
CA GLY A 61 -5.79 15.50 16.69
C GLY A 61 -4.87 16.69 16.42
N GLN A 62 -3.56 16.51 16.36
CA GLN A 62 -2.56 17.58 16.19
C GLN A 62 -1.88 17.52 14.81
N GLN A 63 -1.31 18.65 14.38
CA GLN A 63 -0.59 18.76 13.11
C GLN A 63 0.91 18.59 13.32
N TYR A 64 1.55 17.75 12.49
CA TYR A 64 2.99 17.49 12.53
C TYR A 64 3.61 17.70 11.15
N ARG A 65 4.85 18.18 11.10
CA ARG A 65 5.60 18.32 9.84
C ARG A 65 6.23 16.98 9.45
N VAL A 66 6.16 16.62 8.18
CA VAL A 66 6.87 15.42 7.70
C VAL A 66 8.32 15.83 7.38
N LYS A 67 9.24 15.50 8.29
CA LYS A 67 10.68 15.79 8.16
C LYS A 67 11.53 14.52 8.14
N ALA A 68 11.01 13.41 8.65
CA ALA A 68 11.64 12.11 8.53
C ALA A 68 11.79 11.71 7.06
N ASN A 69 12.78 10.87 6.78
CA ASN A 69 12.94 10.26 5.47
C ASN A 69 11.79 9.28 5.25
N ILE A 70 11.11 9.38 4.11
CA ILE A 70 10.02 8.47 3.74
C ILE A 70 10.54 7.52 2.68
N ALA A 71 10.42 6.22 2.93
CA ALA A 71 10.85 5.17 2.01
C ALA A 71 9.75 4.12 1.83
N GLN A 72 9.72 3.46 0.67
CA GLN A 72 8.76 2.41 0.37
C GLN A 72 9.44 1.21 -0.30
N ILE A 73 9.07 0.00 0.12
CA ILE A 73 9.47 -1.26 -0.51
C ILE A 73 8.23 -2.02 -0.97
N PHE A 74 8.18 -2.37 -2.25
CA PHE A 74 7.04 -3.02 -2.91
C PHE A 74 7.12 -4.56 -2.91
N GLY A 75 8.31 -5.13 -2.65
CA GLY A 75 8.59 -6.57 -2.81
C GLY A 75 8.18 -7.51 -1.66
N PHE A 76 7.42 -7.03 -0.66
CA PHE A 76 6.93 -7.86 0.45
C PHE A 76 5.39 -7.88 0.53
N SER A 77 4.71 -7.45 -0.54
CA SER A 77 3.26 -7.61 -0.64
C SER A 77 2.93 -9.09 -0.76
N ALA A 78 1.97 -9.58 0.02
CA ALA A 78 1.43 -10.94 -0.14
C ALA A 78 0.47 -11.06 -1.34
N HIS A 79 0.33 -9.99 -2.13
CA HIS A 79 -0.51 -9.95 -3.32
C HIS A 79 0.33 -10.18 -4.57
N ALA A 80 -0.19 -11.05 -5.44
CA ALA A 80 0.36 -11.27 -6.76
C ALA A 80 0.34 -9.99 -7.59
N ASP A 81 1.39 -9.76 -8.37
CA ASP A 81 1.39 -8.70 -9.37
C ASP A 81 0.53 -9.07 -10.59
N ARG A 82 0.43 -8.14 -11.56
CA ARG A 82 -0.38 -8.33 -12.77
C ARG A 82 0.04 -9.59 -13.55
N ASP A 83 1.34 -9.82 -13.67
CA ASP A 83 1.88 -10.88 -14.51
C ASP A 83 1.76 -12.23 -13.78
N GLU A 84 1.93 -12.26 -12.46
CA GLU A 84 1.63 -13.41 -11.60
C GLU A 84 0.14 -13.79 -11.65
N LEU A 85 -0.78 -12.80 -11.58
CA LEU A 85 -2.21 -13.04 -11.74
C LEU A 85 -2.55 -13.59 -13.13
N MET A 86 -1.93 -13.07 -14.19
CA MET A 86 -2.11 -13.59 -15.55
C MET A 86 -1.59 -15.02 -15.69
N ASN A 87 -0.42 -15.32 -15.10
CA ASN A 87 0.13 -16.67 -15.11
C ASN A 87 -0.83 -17.65 -14.41
N TRP A 88 -1.36 -17.27 -13.25
CA TRP A 88 -2.37 -18.06 -12.55
C TRP A 88 -3.63 -18.29 -13.39
N LEU A 89 -4.15 -17.26 -14.08
CA LEU A 89 -5.31 -17.41 -14.98
C LEU A 89 -5.02 -18.35 -16.17
N ASN A 90 -3.81 -18.32 -16.71
CA ASN A 90 -3.40 -19.16 -17.84
C ASN A 90 -3.29 -20.65 -17.48
N GLU A 91 -3.19 -20.99 -16.20
CA GLU A 91 -3.17 -22.38 -15.72
C GLU A 91 -4.57 -23.00 -15.61
N LEU A 92 -5.64 -22.22 -15.80
CA LEU A 92 -7.01 -22.73 -15.81
C LEU A 92 -7.24 -23.68 -17.00
N LYS A 93 -7.56 -24.94 -16.71
CA LYS A 93 -7.80 -25.97 -17.74
C LYS A 93 -9.03 -25.71 -18.62
N CYS A 94 -10.02 -25.00 -18.09
CA CYS A 94 -11.25 -24.65 -18.78
C CYS A 94 -11.47 -23.14 -18.70
N ALA A 95 -11.85 -22.53 -19.81
CA ALA A 95 -12.18 -21.10 -19.83
C ALA A 95 -13.38 -20.81 -18.91
N PRO A 96 -13.29 -19.80 -18.02
CA PRO A 96 -14.42 -19.38 -17.21
C PRO A 96 -15.51 -18.77 -18.11
N ARG A 97 -16.77 -18.89 -17.68
CA ARG A 97 -17.88 -18.23 -18.38
C ARG A 97 -17.83 -16.71 -18.26
N GLN A 98 -17.35 -16.22 -17.13
CA GLN A 98 -17.22 -14.81 -16.80
C GLN A 98 -16.18 -14.63 -15.70
N VAL A 99 -15.42 -13.55 -15.75
CA VAL A 99 -14.46 -13.14 -14.72
C VAL A 99 -14.94 -11.86 -14.06
N PHE A 100 -14.89 -11.80 -12.73
CA PHE A 100 -15.20 -10.59 -11.96
C PHE A 100 -13.94 -10.10 -11.28
N ILE A 101 -13.57 -8.84 -11.49
CA ILE A 101 -12.42 -8.24 -10.81
C ILE A 101 -12.90 -7.46 -9.59
N ILE A 102 -12.41 -7.88 -8.43
CA ILE A 102 -12.76 -7.29 -7.14
C ILE A 102 -11.49 -6.90 -6.38
N HIS A 103 -11.67 -6.17 -5.28
CA HIS A 103 -10.61 -5.86 -4.31
C HIS A 103 -9.37 -5.19 -4.94
N GLY A 104 -9.60 -4.09 -5.63
CA GLY A 104 -8.56 -3.20 -6.18
C GLY A 104 -9.13 -1.80 -6.37
N GLU A 105 -8.25 -0.83 -6.62
CA GLU A 105 -8.69 0.51 -7.03
C GLU A 105 -9.37 0.42 -8.41
N GLU A 106 -10.39 1.25 -8.65
CA GLU A 106 -11.24 1.19 -9.85
C GLU A 106 -10.41 1.20 -11.15
N GLU A 107 -9.45 2.12 -11.25
CA GLU A 107 -8.59 2.22 -12.43
C GLU A 107 -7.75 0.94 -12.64
N SER A 108 -7.20 0.39 -11.56
CA SER A 108 -6.41 -0.85 -11.61
C SER A 108 -7.28 -2.04 -12.03
N ALA A 109 -8.48 -2.15 -11.48
CA ALA A 109 -9.43 -3.21 -11.80
C ALA A 109 -9.88 -3.14 -13.27
N LEU A 110 -10.29 -1.96 -13.73
CA LEU A 110 -10.71 -1.74 -15.13
C LEU A 110 -9.57 -1.98 -16.12
N SER A 111 -8.35 -1.54 -15.77
CA SER A 111 -7.15 -1.76 -16.58
C SER A 111 -6.82 -3.24 -16.68
N PHE A 112 -6.86 -3.97 -15.56
CA PHE A 112 -6.60 -5.41 -15.54
C PHE A 112 -7.69 -6.19 -16.29
N GLY A 113 -8.96 -5.79 -16.19
CA GLY A 113 -10.05 -6.44 -16.92
C GLY A 113 -9.93 -6.30 -18.43
N LYS A 114 -9.55 -5.10 -18.89
CA LYS A 114 -9.19 -4.89 -20.30
C LYS A 114 -8.01 -5.77 -20.71
N HIS A 115 -7.01 -5.91 -19.85
CA HIS A 115 -5.84 -6.74 -20.12
C HIS A 115 -6.21 -8.23 -20.27
N ILE A 116 -7.01 -8.80 -19.36
CA ILE A 116 -7.51 -10.18 -19.46
C ILE A 116 -8.29 -10.34 -20.78
N LYS A 117 -9.26 -9.46 -21.04
CA LYS A 117 -10.11 -9.53 -22.24
C LYS A 117 -9.30 -9.50 -23.54
N GLN A 118 -8.25 -8.67 -23.60
CA GLN A 118 -7.34 -8.60 -24.75
C GLN A 118 -6.49 -9.86 -24.93
N LYS A 119 -6.10 -10.52 -23.84
CA LYS A 119 -5.20 -11.69 -23.87
C LYS A 119 -5.93 -13.01 -24.06
N THR A 120 -7.13 -13.16 -23.49
CA THR A 120 -7.85 -14.43 -23.45
C THR A 120 -9.15 -14.44 -24.24
N GLY A 121 -9.69 -13.26 -24.58
CA GLY A 121 -11.02 -13.12 -25.20
C GLY A 121 -12.19 -13.45 -24.26
N TRP A 122 -11.94 -13.65 -22.96
CA TRP A 122 -12.98 -14.00 -21.99
C TRP A 122 -13.90 -12.82 -21.70
N ASP A 123 -15.10 -13.12 -21.22
CA ASP A 123 -16.00 -12.10 -20.68
C ASP A 123 -15.52 -11.66 -19.29
N VAL A 124 -15.37 -10.36 -19.10
CA VAL A 124 -14.82 -9.75 -17.88
C VAL A 124 -15.67 -8.56 -17.48
N MET A 125 -16.09 -8.55 -16.21
CA MET A 125 -16.88 -7.50 -15.57
C MET A 125 -16.09 -6.82 -14.45
#